data_AF-A0A0K8QU89-F1
#
_entry.id   AF-A0A0K8QU89-F1
#
_cell.length_a   1.000
_cell.length_b   1.000
_cell.length_c   1.000
_cell.angle_alpha   90.00
_cell.angle_beta   90.00
_cell.angle_gamma   90.00
#
_symmetry.space_group_name_H-M   'P 1'
#
loop_
_entity.id
_entity.type
_entity.pdbx_description
1 polymer ?
#
loop_
_entity_poly.entity_id
_entity_poly.type
_entity_poly.pdbx_seq_one_letter_code
_entity_poly.pdbx_strand_id
1 'polypeptide(L)' 'MVTIHARKIAAGYAWQSRFHDHIIRNYESYLKIRNYILYNPMNWPNDSLNQTIE' A
#
# COMPACT_ATOMS: atom_id res chain seq x y z
N MET A 1 2.45 9.19 15.10
CA MET A 1 1.89 7.90 14.63
C MET A 1 0.78 8.13 13.62
N VAL A 2 0.77 7.39 12.51
CA VAL A 2 -0.24 7.52 11.46
C VAL A 2 -1.65 7.22 12.02
N THR A 3 -1.78 6.23 12.89
CA THR A 3 -3.05 5.89 13.56
C THR A 3 -3.68 7.06 14.32
N ILE A 4 -2.87 7.89 15.00
CA ILE A 4 -3.39 9.05 15.74
C ILE A 4 -3.94 10.10 14.78
N HIS A 5 -3.25 10.35 13.67
CA HIS A 5 -3.64 11.37 12.70
C HIS A 5 -4.84 10.92 11.86
N ALA A 6 -4.87 9.65 11.44
CA ALA A 6 -5.97 9.08 10.66
C ALA A 6 -7.30 9.15 11.43
N ARG A 7 -7.30 8.80 12.74
CA ARG A 7 -8.50 8.88 13.59
C ARG A 7 -9.05 10.28 13.77
N LYS A 8 -8.20 11.32 13.69
CA LYS A 8 -8.64 12.73 13.75
C LYS A 8 -9.34 13.16 12.46
N ILE A 9 -8.95 12.58 11.32
CA ILE A 9 -9.51 12.92 10.01
C ILE A 9 -10.78 12.12 9.73
N ALA A 10 -10.76 10.82 10.05
CA ALA A 10 -11.86 9.90 9.80
C ALA A 10 -12.09 9.01 11.04
N ALA A 11 -13.10 9.36 11.84
CA ALA A 11 -13.38 8.70 13.11
C ALA A 11 -13.72 7.20 12.97
N GLY A 12 -14.33 6.81 11.84
CA GLY A 12 -14.63 5.40 11.51
C GLY A 12 -13.50 4.65 10.80
N TYR A 13 -12.35 5.28 10.56
CA TYR A 13 -11.25 4.63 9.86
C TYR A 13 -10.63 3.52 10.72
N ALA A 14 -10.58 2.32 10.15
CA ALA A 14 -9.87 1.18 10.70
C ALA A 14 -8.78 0.73 9.73
N TRP A 15 -7.64 0.34 10.29
CA TRP A 15 -6.61 -0.33 9.52
C TRP A 15 -7.08 -1.72 9.10
N GLN A 16 -6.71 -2.15 7.90
CA GLN A 16 -6.81 -3.56 7.53
C GLN A 16 -6.01 -4.39 8.55
N SER A 17 -6.59 -5.50 9.01
CA SER A 17 -5.90 -6.40 9.93
C SER A 17 -4.75 -7.10 9.22
N ARG A 18 -3.59 -7.19 9.90
CA ARG A 18 -2.31 -7.69 9.36
C ARG A 18 -1.77 -6.80 8.23
N PHE A 19 -0.53 -7.05 7.83
CA PHE A 19 0.12 -6.35 6.73
C PHE A 19 1.02 -7.30 5.97
N HIS A 20 1.29 -6.98 4.70
CA HIS A 20 2.29 -7.67 3.91
C HIS A 20 3.68 -7.20 4.35
N ASP A 21 4.53 -8.13 4.79
CA ASP A 21 5.92 -7.87 5.14
C ASP A 21 6.84 -8.65 4.19
N HIS A 22 7.94 -8.03 3.77
CA HIS A 22 8.90 -8.62 2.85
C HIS A 22 10.32 -8.12 3.15
N ILE A 23 11.21 -9.04 3.52
CA ILE A 23 12.62 -8.74 3.78
C ILE A 23 13.39 -8.69 2.45
N ILE A 24 13.93 -7.52 2.13
CA ILE A 24 14.76 -7.27 0.96
C ILE A 24 16.18 -7.78 1.25
N ARG A 25 16.62 -8.83 0.55
CA ARG A 25 17.90 -9.52 0.82
C ARG A 25 19.00 -9.22 -0.19
N ASN A 26 18.66 -8.59 -1.30
CA ASN A 26 19.61 -8.27 -2.36
C ASN A 26 19.17 -7.02 -3.14
N TYR A 27 20.09 -6.48 -3.92
CA TYR A 27 19.89 -5.25 -4.67
C TYR A 27 18.82 -5.37 -5.75
N GLU A 28 18.69 -6.52 -6.41
CA GLU A 28 17.67 -6.74 -7.43
C GLU A 28 16.25 -6.71 -6.84
N SER A 29 16.04 -7.33 -5.68
CA SER A 29 14.76 -7.30 -4.96
C SER A 29 14.42 -5.88 -4.51
N TYR A 30 15.42 -5.10 -4.08
CA TYR A 30 15.26 -3.70 -3.77
C TYR A 30 14.77 -2.90 -4.98
N LEU A 31 15.42 -3.05 -6.13
CA LEU A 31 15.03 -2.34 -7.36
C LEU A 31 13.61 -2.67 -7.79
N LYS A 32 13.21 -3.95 -7.72
CA LYS A 32 11.85 -4.39 -8.05
C LYS A 32 10.81 -3.75 -7.14
N ILE A 33 11.01 -3.79 -5.82
CA ILE A 33 10.07 -3.22 -4.85
C ILE A 33 10.01 -1.69 -4.97
N ARG A 34 11.17 -1.04 -5.14
CA ARG A 34 11.24 0.41 -5.39
C ARG A 34 10.44 0.81 -6.63
N ASN A 35 10.65 0.10 -7.73
CA ASN A 35 9.94 0.40 -8.99
C ASN A 35 8.45 0.12 -8.83
N TYR A 36 8.05 -0.97 -8.17
CA TYR A 36 6.65 -1.25 -7.87
C TYR A 36 6.01 -0.10 -7.10
N ILE A 37 6.60 0.36 -6.00
CA ILE A 37 6.09 1.48 -5.21
C ILE A 37 5.98 2.76 -6.06
N LEU A 38 6.99 3.05 -6.88
CA LEU A 38 7.03 4.25 -7.73
C LEU A 38 5.91 4.25 -8.79
N TYR A 39 5.68 3.10 -9.44
CA TYR A 39 4.74 3.00 -10.55
C TYR A 39 3.33 2.57 -10.12
N ASN A 40 3.13 2.12 -8.88
CA ASN A 40 1.82 1.68 -8.38
C ASN A 40 0.71 2.73 -8.57
N PRO A 41 0.89 4.03 -8.29
CA PRO A 41 -0.17 5.03 -8.51
C PRO A 41 -0.65 5.10 -9.97
N MET A 42 0.28 4.93 -10.93
CA MET A 42 -0.03 4.94 -12.35
C MET A 42 -0.73 3.65 -12.79
N ASN A 43 -0.36 2.51 -12.18
CA ASN A 43 -0.90 1.21 -12.52
C ASN A 43 -2.21 0.88 -11.78
N TRP A 44 -2.53 1.61 -10.71
CA TRP A 44 -3.68 1.39 -9.85
C TRP A 44 -5.02 1.25 -10.61
N PRO A 45 -5.35 2.06 -11.63
CA PRO A 45 -6.61 1.92 -12.39
C PRO A 45 -6.80 0.56 -13.06
N ASN A 46 -5.70 -0.14 -13.35
CA ASN A 46 -5.71 -1.44 -14.04
C ASN A 46 -5.42 -2.60 -13.07
N ASP A 47 -5.28 -2.34 -11.77
CA ASP A 47 -4.98 -3.35 -10.77
C ASP A 47 -6.24 -4.18 -10.46
N SER A 48 -6.09 -5.51 -10.42
CA SER A 48 -7.21 -6.42 -10.18
C SER A 48 -7.80 -6.32 -8.77
N LEU A 49 -7.06 -5.73 -7.83
CA LEU A 49 -7.53 -5.40 -6.48
C LEU A 49 -8.20 -4.02 -6.43
N ASN A 50 -8.05 -3.19 -7.46
CA ASN A 50 -8.77 -1.94 -7.61
C ASN A 50 -10.14 -2.16 -8.27
N GLN A 51 -10.90 -3.11 -7.74
CA GLN A 51 -12.31 -3.27 -8.12
C GLN A 51 -13.12 -2.23 -7.35
N THR A 52 -13.53 -1.17 -8.06
CA THR A 52 -14.60 -0.30 -7.59
C THR A 52 -15.82 -1.18 -7.36
N ILE A 53 -16.24 -1.33 -6.09
CA ILE A 53 -17.57 -1.87 -5.80
C ILE A 53 -18.55 -0.81 -6.29
N GLU A 54 -19.19 -1.05 -7.44
CA GLU A 54 -20.42 -0.37 -7.84
C GLU A 54 -21.59 -0.82 -6.96
#